data_AF-A0A9W6T748-F1
#
_entry.id   AF-A0A9W6T748-F1
#
_cell.length_a   1.000
_cell.length_b   1.000
_cell.length_c   1.000
_cell.angle_alpha   90.00
_cell.angle_beta   90.00
_cell.angle_gamma   90.00
#
_symmetry.space_group_name_H-M   'P 1'
#
loop_
_entity.id
_entity.type
_entity.pdbx_description
1 polymer ?
#
loop_
_entity_poly.entity_id
_entity_poly.type
_entity_poly.pdbx_seq_one_letter_code
_entity_poly.pdbx_strand_id
1 'polypeptide(L)' 'MCEFISFTHRYIPVGILERLPPKLNERPPQWKGRDEMETLLGSSDYKDWIKITEMFLGKASEGFTFTPKHKSNSFDNQRN' A
#
# COMPACT_ATOMS: atom_id res chain seq x y z
N MET A 1 6.59 -5.77 9.36
CA MET A 1 6.67 -5.33 7.94
C MET A 1 5.45 -4.50 7.53
N CYS A 2 4.21 -4.91 7.86
CA CYS A 2 3.00 -4.13 7.54
C CYS A 2 3.04 -2.65 7.98
N GLU A 3 3.54 -2.34 9.19
CA GLU A 3 3.69 -0.94 9.64
C GLU A 3 4.68 -0.14 8.78
N PHE A 4 5.74 -0.79 8.29
CA PHE A 4 6.71 -0.15 7.39
C PHE A 4 6.08 0.16 6.04
N ILE A 5 5.33 -0.79 5.46
CA ILE A 5 4.60 -0.58 4.20
C ILE A 5 3.57 0.55 4.36
N SER A 6 2.79 0.52 5.45
CA SER A 6 1.84 1.59 5.82
C SER A 6 2.51 2.96 5.91
N PHE A 7 3.70 3.04 6.52
CA PHE A 7 4.47 4.28 6.60
C PHE A 7 4.87 4.79 5.20
N THR A 8 5.43 3.92 4.35
CA THR A 8 5.94 4.27 3.02
C THR A 8 4.84 4.62 2.03
N HIS A 9 3.64 4.03 2.16
CA HIS A 9 2.50 4.28 1.29
C HIS A 9 1.99 5.74 1.35
N ARG A 10 2.40 6.51 2.36
CA ARG A 10 2.08 7.95 2.46
C ARG A 10 2.91 8.81 1.51
N TYR A 11 3.98 8.26 0.93
CA TYR A 11 4.85 8.96 -0.01
C TYR A 11 4.53 8.51 -1.43
N ILE A 12 4.37 9.47 -2.33
CA ILE A 12 4.11 9.21 -3.75
C ILE A 12 5.42 9.35 -4.51
N PRO A 13 5.84 8.34 -5.29
CA PRO A 13 6.97 8.49 -6.20
C PRO A 13 6.72 9.63 -7.20
N VAL A 14 7.71 10.52 -7.37
CA VAL A 14 7.59 11.67 -8.29
C VAL A 14 7.27 11.25 -9.72
N GLY A 15 7.76 10.08 -10.15
CA GLY A 15 7.52 9.55 -11.50
C GLY A 15 6.07 9.18 -11.81
N ILE A 16 5.19 9.08 -10.80
CA ILE A 16 3.76 8.80 -11.00
C ILE A 16 2.86 10.02 -10.73
N LEU A 17 3.44 11.19 -10.46
CA LEU A 17 2.69 12.44 -10.28
C LEU A 17 2.36 13.08 -11.64
N GLU A 18 1.12 13.51 -11.82
CA GLU A 18 0.69 14.26 -13.01
C GLU A 18 1.23 15.69 -13.05
N ARG A 19 1.47 16.29 -11.88
CA ARG A 19 1.87 17.70 -11.74
C ARG A 19 2.87 17.87 -10.60
N LEU A 20 3.80 18.80 -10.79
CA LEU A 20 4.73 19.26 -9.76
C LEU A 20 4.48 20.73 -9.39
N PRO A 21 4.80 21.14 -8.14
CA PRO A 21 5.29 20.32 -7.02
C PRO A 21 4.18 19.51 -6.33
N PRO A 22 4.51 18.42 -5.60
CA PRO A 22 3.53 17.62 -4.87
C PRO A 22 2.87 18.42 -3.75
N LYS A 23 1.57 18.19 -3.53
CA LYS A 23 0.81 18.81 -2.43
C LYS A 23 0.85 17.94 -1.17
N LEU A 24 0.74 18.57 0.00
CA LEU A 24 0.62 17.85 1.26
C LEU A 24 -0.64 16.97 1.25
N ASN A 25 -0.49 15.68 1.51
CA ASN A 25 -1.54 14.65 1.44
C ASN A 25 -2.11 14.39 0.04
N GLU A 26 -1.39 14.77 -1.03
CA GLU A 26 -1.74 14.37 -2.40
C GLU A 26 -1.87 12.85 -2.50
N ARG A 27 -2.70 12.39 -3.44
CA ARG A 27 -2.91 10.97 -3.74
C ARG A 27 -2.39 10.69 -5.14
N PRO A 28 -1.78 9.52 -5.37
CA PRO A 28 -1.41 9.18 -6.73
C PRO A 28 -2.70 9.03 -7.56
N PRO A 29 -2.69 9.41 -8.85
CA PRO A 29 -3.77 9.07 -9.77
C PRO A 29 -3.88 7.54 -9.89
N GLN A 30 -4.88 7.03 -10.62
CA GLN A 30 -4.87 5.61 -10.97
C GLN A 30 -3.62 5.31 -11.80
N TRP A 31 -2.78 4.40 -11.30
CA TRP A 31 -1.53 4.04 -11.93
C TRP A 31 -1.38 2.52 -11.97
N LYS A 32 -0.56 2.04 -12.90
CA LYS A 32 -0.16 0.64 -12.99
C LYS A 32 1.36 0.60 -12.93
N GLY A 33 1.89 -0.31 -12.12
CA GLY A 33 3.33 -0.55 -12.08
C GLY A 33 3.84 -1.15 -13.39
N ARG A 34 5.17 -1.21 -13.52
CA ARG A 34 5.86 -1.86 -14.64
C ARG A 34 5.55 -3.36 -14.69
N ASP A 35 5.28 -3.95 -13.52
CA ASP A 35 4.82 -5.33 -13.37
C ASP A 35 3.74 -5.46 -12.27
N GLU A 36 3.27 -6.69 -12.06
CA GLU A 36 2.25 -7.01 -11.06
C GLU A 36 2.75 -6.78 -9.63
N MET A 37 4.03 -7.00 -9.36
CA MET A 37 4.61 -6.85 -8.02
C MET A 37 4.70 -5.38 -7.63
N GLU A 38 5.14 -4.51 -8.54
CA GLU A 38 5.15 -3.07 -8.33
C GLU A 38 3.74 -2.52 -8.16
N THR A 39 2.78 -3.03 -8.93
CA THR A 39 1.36 -2.69 -8.75
C THR A 39 0.86 -3.12 -7.37
N LEU A 40 1.24 -4.31 -6.90
CA LEU A 40 0.86 -4.82 -5.57
C LEU A 40 1.47 -4.00 -4.43
N LEU A 41 2.77 -3.64 -4.54
CA LEU A 41 3.47 -2.77 -3.58
C LEU A 41 2.83 -1.37 -3.49
N GLY A 42 2.23 -0.93 -4.59
CA GLY A 42 1.48 0.32 -4.70
C GLY A 42 0.06 0.30 -4.14
N SER A 43 -0.45 -0.87 -3.75
CA SER A 43 -1.84 -1.04 -3.35
C SER A 43 -2.20 -0.21 -2.12
N SER A 44 -3.40 0.38 -2.15
CA SER A 44 -4.00 1.06 -1.00
C SER A 44 -4.79 0.10 -0.08
N ASP A 45 -4.89 -1.17 -0.43
CA ASP A 45 -5.54 -2.20 0.39
C ASP A 45 -4.54 -2.82 1.38
N TYR A 46 -4.83 -2.73 2.67
CA TYR A 46 -3.95 -3.27 3.71
C TYR A 46 -3.83 -4.79 3.65
N LYS A 47 -4.82 -5.49 3.08
CA LYS A 47 -4.77 -6.95 2.89
C LYS A 47 -3.66 -7.34 1.92
N ASP A 48 -3.38 -6.50 0.92
CA ASP A 48 -2.24 -6.70 0.03
C ASP A 48 -0.92 -6.51 0.77
N TRP A 49 -0.85 -5.62 1.76
CA TRP A 49 0.36 -5.46 2.58
C TRP A 49 0.62 -6.67 3.48
N ILE A 50 -0.43 -7.32 3.98
CA ILE A 50 -0.33 -8.61 4.68
C ILE A 50 0.21 -9.66 3.70
N LYS A 51 -0.39 -9.78 2.51
CA LYS A 51 0.06 -10.72 1.47
C LYS A 51 1.53 -10.52 1.09
N ILE A 52 1.96 -9.26 0.86
CA ILE A 52 3.36 -8.93 0.58
C ILE A 52 4.25 -9.38 1.73
N THR A 53 3.84 -9.10 2.98
CA THR A 53 4.59 -9.49 4.16
C THR A 53 4.74 -11.02 4.23
N GLU A 54 3.69 -11.77 3.94
CA GLU A 54 3.72 -13.24 3.95
C GLU A 54 4.60 -13.83 2.85
N MET A 55 4.71 -13.18 1.69
CA MET A 55 5.60 -13.61 0.60
C MET A 55 7.08 -13.62 1.02
N PHE A 56 7.49 -12.68 1.88
CA PHE A 56 8.91 -12.55 2.29
C PHE A 56 9.22 -13.13 3.66
N LEU A 57 8.26 -13.09 4.60
CA LEU A 57 8.47 -13.50 6.00
C LEU A 57 7.76 -14.81 6.36
N GLY A 58 7.03 -15.41 5.43
CA GLY A 58 6.19 -16.58 5.67
C GLY A 58 4.80 -16.22 6.18
N LYS A 59 3.89 -17.22 6.18
CA LYS A 59 2.49 -17.02 6.58
C LYS A 59 2.37 -16.46 7.99
N ALA A 60 1.45 -15.52 8.18
CA ALA A 60 1.10 -15.04 9.51
C ALA A 60 0.44 -16.15 10.33
N SER A 61 0.46 -16.02 11.65
CA SER A 61 -0.26 -16.93 12.55
C SER A 61 -1.76 -16.90 12.28
N GLU A 62 -2.45 -18.03 12.50
CA GLU A 62 -3.91 -18.09 12.41
C GLU A 62 -4.54 -17.03 13.33
N GLY A 63 -5.45 -16.20 12.77
CA GLY A 63 -6.08 -15.10 13.49
C GLY A 63 -5.30 -13.78 13.53
N PHE A 64 -4.15 -13.69 12.85
CA PHE A 64 -3.47 -12.40 12.70
C PHE A 64 -4.36 -11.38 12.00
N THR A 65 -4.49 -10.20 12.59
CA THR A 65 -5.20 -9.07 12.02
C THR A 65 -4.30 -7.85 12.05
N PHE A 66 -4.38 -7.04 10.99
CA PHE A 66 -3.65 -5.79 10.91
C PHE A 66 -4.62 -4.67 10.56
N THR A 67 -4.66 -3.66 11.43
CA THR A 67 -5.42 -2.43 11.19
C THR A 67 -4.43 -1.28 11.05
N PRO A 68 -4.34 -0.65 9.87
CA PRO A 68 -3.43 0.47 9.63
C PRO A 68 -3.67 1.62 10.62
N LYS A 69 -2.62 1.97 11.37
CA LYS A 69 -2.67 3.08 12.33
C LYS A 69 -2.28 4.40 11.64
N HIS A 70 -2.85 5.51 12.13
CA HIS A 70 -2.58 6.89 11.68
C HIS A 70 -3.15 7.33 10.32
N LYS A 71 -4.46 7.14 10.07
CA LYS A 71 -5.11 7.59 8.83
C LYS A 71 -4.25 7.24 7.59
N SER A 72 -3.75 6.01 7.53
CA SER A 72 -3.01 5.52 6.35
C SER A 72 -3.83 5.66 5.06
N ASN A 73 -5.14 5.96 5.18
CA ASN A 73 -6.09 6.11 4.08
C ASN A 73 -6.10 4.87 3.19
N SER A 74 -5.89 3.72 3.84
CA SER A 74 -6.12 2.39 3.30
C SER A 74 -7.60 2.07 3.43
N PHE A 75 -8.20 1.57 2.36
CA PHE A 75 -9.60 1.15 2.34
C PHE A 75 -9.68 -0.37 2.46
N ASP A 76 -10.67 -0.87 3.19
CA ASP A 76 -11.04 -2.28 3.11
C ASP A 76 -11.87 -2.46 1.84
N ASN A 77 -11.23 -2.84 0.74
CA ASN A 77 -11.98 -3.27 -0.43
C ASN A 77 -12.55 -4.66 -0.13
N GLN A 78 -13.87 -4.75 -0.01
CA GLN A 78 -14.57 -6.02 -0.10
C GLN A 78 -14.39 -6.53 -1.53
N ARG A 79 -13.41 -7.42 -1.73
CA ARG A 79 -13.28 -8.18 -2.99
C ARG A 79 -14.46 -9.16 -3.01
N ASN A 80 -15.44 -8.91 -3.88
CA ASN A 80 -16.49 -9.87 -4.24
C ASN A 80 -15.89 -11.12 -4.87
#